data_AF-A0A922YBY4-F1
#
_entry.id   AF-A0A922YBY4-F1
#
_cell.length_a   1.000
_cell.length_b   1.000
_cell.length_c   1.000
_cell.angle_alpha   90.00
_cell.angle_beta   90.00
_cell.angle_gamma   90.00
#
_symmetry.space_group_name_H-M   'P 1'
#
loop_
_entity.id
_entity.type
_entity.pdbx_description
1 polymer ?
#
loop_
_entity_poly.entity_id
_entity_poly.type
_entity_poly.pdbx_seq_one_letter_code
_entity_poly.pdbx_strand_id
1 'polypeptide(L)'
;MSESGPAGRIAQARADAQAADAANARASKALLAKLLGQSIEKRFAAFEGEARSLTPTDRRALLKSIKDAEAPERPGTAGDTASRIAIWRSLLPYRVGAIAVSVVVVATVLTAVVIAARNTPSHAVMIATDQPIAAQFRTPAGIIVADRLEPKTPYVAVEENAGQTRLRLWVPSQGYAVATVPTDWLRRLP
;
A
#
# COMPACT_ATOMS: atom_id res chain seq x y z
N MET A 1 -45.56 -40.24 -56.12
CA MET A 1 -44.49 -39.29 -56.49
C MET A 1 -44.83 -37.94 -55.89
N SER A 2 -44.46 -37.73 -54.62
CA SER A 2 -44.53 -36.43 -53.96
C SER A 2 -43.41 -36.39 -52.93
N GLU A 3 -42.99 -35.18 -52.58
CA GLU A 3 -42.05 -34.82 -51.50
C GLU A 3 -40.60 -34.58 -51.90
N SER A 4 -40.38 -33.49 -52.65
CA SER A 4 -39.10 -32.77 -52.63
C SER A 4 -39.35 -31.26 -52.53
N GLY A 5 -40.19 -30.87 -51.57
CA GLY A 5 -40.40 -29.47 -51.23
C GLY A 5 -39.18 -28.87 -50.51
N PRO A 6 -39.04 -27.53 -50.49
CA PRO A 6 -37.92 -26.84 -49.82
C PRO A 6 -37.74 -27.25 -48.34
N ALA A 7 -38.82 -27.62 -47.64
CA ALA A 7 -38.76 -28.12 -46.27
C ALA A 7 -38.01 -29.46 -46.13
N GLY A 8 -38.18 -30.39 -47.08
CA GLY A 8 -37.47 -31.68 -47.08
C GLY A 8 -35.96 -31.50 -47.34
N ARG A 9 -35.59 -30.55 -48.21
CA ARG A 9 -34.18 -30.20 -48.45
C ARG A 9 -33.52 -29.55 -47.23
N ILE A 10 -34.25 -28.71 -46.49
CA ILE A 10 -33.74 -28.10 -45.25
C ILE A 10 -33.57 -29.14 -44.15
N ALA A 11 -34.52 -30.07 -44.01
CA ALA A 11 -34.42 -31.16 -43.04
C ALA A 11 -33.22 -32.08 -43.33
N GLN A 12 -33.01 -32.43 -44.60
CA GLN A 12 -31.86 -33.23 -45.02
C GLN A 12 -30.54 -32.49 -44.78
N ALA A 13 -30.44 -31.21 -45.18
CA ALA A 13 -29.24 -30.40 -44.96
C ALA A 13 -28.90 -30.26 -43.47
N ARG A 14 -29.90 -30.20 -42.59
CA ARG A 14 -29.70 -30.16 -41.13
C ARG A 14 -29.21 -31.50 -40.59
N ALA A 15 -29.75 -32.62 -41.08
CA ALA A 15 -29.29 -33.96 -40.70
C ALA A 15 -27.84 -34.20 -41.15
N ASP A 16 -27.50 -33.79 -42.37
CA ASP A 16 -26.15 -33.91 -42.93
C ASP A 16 -25.15 -33.03 -42.17
N ALA A 17 -25.54 -31.80 -41.82
CA ALA A 17 -24.73 -30.90 -40.99
C ALA A 17 -24.48 -31.48 -39.58
N GLN A 18 -25.51 -32.04 -38.94
CA GLN A 18 -25.37 -32.68 -37.63
C GLN A 18 -24.46 -33.93 -37.68
N ALA A 19 -24.55 -34.72 -38.75
CA ALA A 19 -23.68 -35.87 -38.95
C ALA A 19 -22.22 -35.45 -39.17
N ALA A 20 -21.98 -34.39 -39.95
CA ALA A 20 -20.66 -33.82 -40.17
C ALA A 20 -20.05 -33.24 -38.88
N ASP A 21 -20.85 -32.52 -38.08
CA ASP A 21 -20.41 -31.97 -36.79
C ASP A 21 -20.04 -33.08 -35.80
N ALA A 22 -20.83 -34.15 -35.74
CA ALA A 22 -20.54 -35.31 -34.90
C ALA A 22 -19.25 -36.03 -35.33
N ALA A 23 -19.01 -36.15 -36.63
CA ALA A 23 -17.77 -36.73 -37.17
C ALA A 23 -16.55 -35.86 -36.83
N ASN A 24 -16.65 -34.54 -37.00
CA ASN A 24 -15.61 -33.58 -36.65
C ASN A 24 -15.29 -33.58 -35.16
N ALA A 25 -16.31 -33.67 -34.29
CA ALA A 25 -16.11 -33.77 -32.85
C ALA A 25 -15.37 -35.06 -32.45
N ARG A 26 -15.66 -36.20 -33.10
CA ARG A 26 -14.93 -37.46 -32.85
C ARG A 26 -13.48 -37.39 -33.33
N ALA A 27 -13.25 -36.85 -34.52
CA ALA A 27 -11.89 -36.68 -35.06
C ALA A 27 -11.04 -35.74 -34.18
N SER A 28 -11.62 -34.63 -33.73
CA SER A 28 -10.98 -33.68 -32.81
C SER A 28 -10.61 -34.33 -31.47
N LYS A 29 -11.50 -35.14 -30.88
CA LYS A 29 -11.22 -35.87 -29.63
C LYS A 29 -10.09 -36.89 -29.80
N ALA A 30 -10.06 -37.62 -30.91
CA ALA A 30 -9.00 -38.59 -31.19
C ALA A 30 -7.64 -37.91 -31.37
N LEU A 31 -7.61 -36.77 -32.06
CA LEU A 31 -6.40 -35.97 -32.23
C LEU A 31 -5.92 -35.37 -30.90
N LEU A 32 -6.83 -34.85 -30.07
CA LEU A 32 -6.50 -34.38 -28.73
C LEU A 32 -5.88 -35.49 -27.86
N ALA A 33 -6.47 -36.68 -27.85
CA ALA A 33 -5.95 -37.81 -27.08
C ALA A 33 -4.53 -38.21 -27.54
N LYS A 34 -4.28 -38.21 -28.86
CA LYS A 34 -2.95 -38.46 -29.42
C LYS A 34 -1.93 -37.41 -28.97
N LEU A 35 -2.28 -36.13 -29.00
CA LEU A 35 -1.38 -35.05 -28.59
C LEU A 35 -1.10 -35.06 -27.08
N LEU A 36 -2.10 -35.36 -26.25
CA LEU A 36 -1.91 -35.50 -24.80
C LEU A 36 -0.99 -36.67 -24.41
N GLY A 37 -0.81 -37.66 -25.28
CA GLY A 37 0.15 -38.75 -25.08
C GLY A 37 1.61 -38.38 -25.39
N GLN A 38 1.88 -37.22 -25.97
CA GLN A 38 3.23 -36.79 -26.37
C GLN A 38 3.92 -35.94 -25.28
N SER A 39 5.23 -35.69 -25.44
CA SER A 39 5.97 -34.78 -24.56
C SER A 39 5.47 -33.33 -24.71
N ILE A 40 5.78 -32.48 -23.72
CA ILE A 40 5.28 -31.10 -23.64
C ILE A 40 5.76 -30.27 -24.84
N GLU A 41 7.01 -30.47 -25.28
CA GLU A 41 7.60 -29.77 -26.41
C GLU A 41 6.87 -30.09 -27.71
N LYS A 42 6.47 -31.37 -27.89
CA LYS A 42 5.68 -31.80 -29.05
C LYS A 42 4.26 -31.27 -28.99
N ARG A 43 3.64 -31.17 -27.81
CA ARG A 43 2.31 -30.53 -27.63
C ARG A 43 2.36 -29.05 -27.99
N PHE A 44 3.41 -28.34 -27.58
CA PHE A 44 3.61 -26.93 -27.92
C PHE A 44 3.81 -26.72 -29.42
N ALA A 45 4.70 -27.51 -30.05
CA ALA A 45 4.90 -27.45 -31.50
C ALA A 45 3.62 -27.80 -32.28
N ALA A 46 2.85 -28.78 -31.82
CA ALA A 46 1.57 -29.15 -32.41
C ALA A 46 0.48 -28.08 -32.22
N PHE A 47 0.63 -27.16 -31.24
CA PHE A 47 -0.34 -26.10 -31.00
C PHE A 47 -0.37 -25.04 -32.12
N GLU A 48 0.74 -24.81 -32.81
CA GLU A 48 0.82 -23.81 -33.90
C GLU A 48 0.25 -24.32 -35.24
N GLY A 49 0.32 -25.65 -35.45
CA GLY A 49 -0.11 -26.32 -36.68
C GLY A 49 -1.32 -27.24 -36.49
N GLU A 50 -1.11 -28.43 -35.92
CA GLU A 50 -2.11 -29.50 -35.84
C GLU A 50 -3.35 -29.09 -35.02
N ALA A 51 -3.19 -28.25 -34.00
CA ALA A 51 -4.30 -27.76 -33.17
C ALA A 51 -5.29 -26.82 -33.90
N ARG A 52 -5.01 -26.41 -35.15
CA ARG A 52 -5.99 -25.71 -35.99
C ARG A 52 -7.16 -26.61 -36.44
N SER A 53 -6.93 -27.92 -36.48
CA SER A 53 -7.96 -28.93 -36.79
C SER A 53 -8.79 -29.38 -35.59
N LEU A 54 -8.43 -28.94 -34.37
CA LEU A 54 -9.19 -29.19 -33.16
C LEU A 54 -10.41 -28.26 -33.08
N THR A 55 -11.49 -28.75 -32.47
CA THR A 55 -12.58 -27.88 -32.05
C THR A 55 -12.06 -26.84 -31.04
N PRO A 56 -12.71 -25.67 -30.92
CA PRO A 56 -12.29 -24.64 -29.97
C PRO A 56 -12.22 -25.14 -28.52
N THR A 57 -13.10 -26.06 -28.13
CA THR A 57 -13.13 -26.66 -26.80
C THR A 57 -11.93 -27.57 -26.57
N ASP A 58 -11.61 -28.44 -27.53
CA ASP A 58 -10.48 -29.37 -27.43
C ASP A 58 -9.14 -28.63 -27.50
N ARG A 59 -9.06 -27.54 -28.26
CA ARG A 59 -7.89 -26.66 -28.29
C ARG A 59 -7.62 -26.01 -26.94
N ARG A 60 -8.66 -25.59 -26.20
CA ARG A 60 -8.52 -25.06 -24.83
C ARG A 60 -8.03 -26.14 -23.86
N ALA A 61 -8.50 -27.38 -24.01
CA ALA A 61 -8.03 -28.50 -23.19
C ALA A 61 -6.53 -28.78 -23.42
N LEU A 62 -6.07 -28.74 -24.68
CA LEU A 62 -4.65 -28.87 -25.00
C LEU A 62 -3.81 -27.75 -24.38
N LEU A 63 -4.25 -26.49 -24.51
CA LEU A 63 -3.56 -25.31 -23.95
C LEU A 63 -3.48 -25.38 -22.42
N LYS A 64 -4.56 -25.80 -21.75
CA LYS A 64 -4.57 -26.04 -20.31
C LYS A 64 -3.53 -27.10 -19.92
N SER A 65 -3.42 -28.20 -20.66
CA SER A 65 -2.44 -29.26 -20.38
C SER A 65 -0.99 -28.79 -20.49
N ILE A 66 -0.69 -27.86 -21.41
CA ILE A 66 0.64 -27.26 -21.55
C ILE A 66 0.91 -26.35 -20.34
N LYS A 67 -0.05 -25.49 -19.99
CA LYS A 67 0.07 -24.57 -18.84
C LYS A 67 0.23 -25.30 -17.51
N ASP A 68 -0.51 -26.40 -17.31
CA ASP A 68 -0.44 -27.19 -16.08
C ASP A 68 0.88 -27.98 -15.98
N ALA A 69 1.51 -28.31 -17.12
CA ALA A 69 2.79 -29.02 -17.17
C ALA A 69 4.01 -28.07 -17.05
N GLU A 70 3.84 -26.79 -17.38
CA GLU A 70 4.86 -25.75 -17.23
C GLU A 70 4.80 -25.04 -15.87
N ALA A 71 3.77 -25.33 -15.07
CA ALA A 71 3.79 -24.98 -13.66
C ALA A 71 4.98 -25.72 -13.02
N PRO A 72 6.02 -25.03 -12.53
CA PRO A 72 7.13 -25.71 -11.87
C PRO A 72 6.55 -26.57 -10.75
N GLU A 73 7.01 -27.83 -10.66
CA GLU A 73 6.83 -28.65 -9.46
C GLU A 73 7.16 -27.75 -8.28
N ARG A 74 6.12 -27.29 -7.57
CA ARG A 74 6.31 -26.58 -6.32
C ARG A 74 7.13 -27.56 -5.48
N PRO A 75 8.27 -27.12 -4.90
CA PRO A 75 9.02 -27.98 -4.00
C PRO A 75 8.01 -28.56 -3.02
N GLY A 76 7.89 -29.88 -3.02
CA GLY A 76 6.95 -30.58 -2.14
C GLY A 76 7.13 -30.00 -0.75
N THR A 77 6.03 -29.57 -0.14
CA THR A 77 5.99 -29.21 1.28
C THR A 77 6.35 -30.45 2.08
N ALA A 78 7.65 -30.68 2.20
CA ALA A 78 8.23 -31.64 3.11
C ALA A 78 7.94 -31.11 4.51
N GLY A 79 7.10 -31.84 5.24
CA GLY A 79 7.09 -31.85 6.69
C GLY A 79 6.53 -30.61 7.37
N ASP A 80 5.38 -30.80 7.99
CA ASP A 80 5.27 -30.63 9.43
C ASP A 80 5.47 -29.20 10.01
N THR A 81 4.34 -28.59 10.38
CA THR A 81 4.24 -27.60 11.47
C THR A 81 5.28 -26.47 11.50
N ALA A 82 5.62 -25.87 10.35
CA ALA A 82 6.36 -24.62 10.35
C ALA A 82 5.45 -23.49 10.87
N SER A 83 5.58 -23.18 12.17
CA SER A 83 4.93 -22.04 12.82
C SER A 83 5.04 -20.78 11.96
N ARG A 84 4.00 -19.91 11.95
CA ARG A 84 3.97 -18.63 11.23
C ARG A 84 5.25 -17.80 11.43
N ILE A 85 5.89 -17.96 12.59
CA ILE A 85 7.16 -17.33 12.95
C ILE A 85 8.33 -17.83 12.08
N ALA A 86 8.39 -19.13 11.76
CA ALA A 86 9.42 -19.71 10.89
C ALA A 86 9.31 -19.21 9.44
N ILE A 87 8.08 -19.06 8.94
CA ILE A 87 7.79 -18.47 7.63
C ILE A 87 8.14 -16.98 7.60
N TRP A 88 7.83 -16.24 8.68
CA TRP A 88 8.23 -14.84 8.78
C TRP A 88 9.75 -14.69 8.87
N ARG A 89 10.44 -15.59 9.58
CA ARG A 89 11.91 -15.63 9.68
C ARG A 89 12.60 -15.95 8.37
N SER A 90 12.05 -16.83 7.54
CA SER A 90 12.63 -17.15 6.24
C SER A 90 12.47 -16.00 5.23
N LEU A 91 11.46 -15.14 5.42
CA LEU A 91 11.21 -13.95 4.60
C LEU A 91 11.91 -12.68 5.12
N LEU A 92 12.41 -12.68 6.36
CA LEU A 92 13.18 -11.57 6.95
C LEU A 92 14.30 -11.05 6.04
N PRO A 93 15.22 -11.86 5.49
CA PRO A 93 16.34 -11.35 4.70
C PRO A 93 15.90 -10.55 3.46
N TYR A 94 14.75 -10.89 2.87
CA TYR A 94 14.19 -10.17 1.71
C TYR A 94 13.38 -8.93 2.10
N ARG A 95 12.98 -8.80 3.39
CA ARG A 95 12.17 -7.68 3.90
C ARG A 95 12.94 -6.69 4.75
N VAL A 96 14.22 -6.95 5.06
CA VAL A 96 15.06 -6.07 5.90
C VAL A 96 15.05 -4.63 5.38
N GLY A 97 15.19 -4.43 4.07
CA GLY A 97 15.18 -3.09 3.47
C GLY A 97 13.83 -2.37 3.66
N ALA A 98 12.71 -3.05 3.41
CA ALA A 98 11.38 -2.47 3.58
C ALA A 98 11.06 -2.16 5.06
N ILE A 99 11.50 -3.03 5.98
CA ILE A 99 11.36 -2.80 7.42
C ILE A 99 12.23 -1.62 7.86
N ALA A 100 13.48 -1.55 7.42
CA ALA A 100 14.38 -0.44 7.75
C ALA A 100 13.82 0.91 7.27
N VAL A 101 13.33 0.99 6.03
CA VAL A 101 12.67 2.20 5.51
C VAL A 101 11.44 2.55 6.34
N SER A 102 10.60 1.56 6.68
CA SER A 102 9.39 1.80 7.49
C SER A 102 9.74 2.32 8.88
N VAL A 103 10.76 1.75 9.53
CA VAL A 103 11.25 2.20 10.84
C VAL A 103 11.75 3.64 10.77
N VAL A 104 12.54 3.98 9.74
CA VAL A 104 13.04 5.36 9.56
C VAL A 104 11.87 6.32 9.35
N VAL A 105 10.92 6.00 8.48
CA VAL A 105 9.74 6.86 8.22
C VAL A 105 8.94 7.06 9.51
N VAL A 106 8.64 5.98 10.24
CA VAL A 106 7.90 6.08 11.51
C VAL A 106 8.67 6.93 12.52
N ALA A 107 9.98 6.73 12.66
CA ALA A 107 10.81 7.52 13.56
C ALA A 107 10.83 9.01 13.18
N THR A 108 10.94 9.33 11.89
CA THR A 108 10.88 10.72 11.40
C THR A 108 9.53 11.34 11.67
N VAL A 109 8.42 10.65 11.40
CA VAL A 109 7.07 11.16 11.64
C VAL A 109 6.85 11.39 13.13
N LEU A 110 7.22 10.44 13.99
CA LEU A 110 7.09 10.61 15.44
C LEU A 110 7.93 11.78 15.94
N THR A 111 9.16 11.93 15.45
CA THR A 111 10.03 13.06 15.81
C THR A 111 9.40 14.38 15.39
N ALA A 112 8.87 14.46 14.17
CA ALA A 112 8.20 15.65 13.67
C ALA A 112 6.94 15.99 14.51
N VAL A 113 6.13 14.99 14.88
CA VAL A 113 4.95 15.19 15.73
C VAL A 113 5.35 15.69 17.12
N VAL A 114 6.39 15.12 17.73
CA VAL A 114 6.88 15.59 19.05
C VAL A 114 7.40 17.02 18.97
N ILE A 115 8.17 17.34 17.92
CA ILE A 115 8.68 18.70 17.69
C ILE A 115 7.52 19.66 17.47
N ALA A 116 6.52 19.29 16.67
CA ALA A 116 5.34 20.10 16.43
C ALA A 116 4.59 20.33 17.73
N ALA A 117 4.23 19.27 18.45
CA ALA A 117 3.50 19.35 19.72
C ALA A 117 4.20 20.25 20.76
N ARG A 118 5.53 20.21 20.83
CA ARG A 118 6.31 21.08 21.73
C ARG A 118 6.44 22.53 21.27
N ASN A 119 6.25 22.80 19.98
CA ASN A 119 6.43 24.13 19.40
C ASN A 119 5.12 24.80 18.98
N THR A 120 4.00 24.08 19.01
CA THR A 120 2.68 24.63 18.69
C THR A 120 2.33 25.70 19.72
N PRO A 121 2.12 26.95 19.30
CA PRO A 121 1.63 27.98 20.20
C PRO A 121 0.19 27.67 20.62
N SER A 122 -0.09 27.76 21.92
CA SER A 122 -1.40 27.37 22.47
C SER A 122 -2.39 28.54 22.45
N HIS A 123 -2.02 29.67 23.05
CA HIS A 123 -2.89 30.85 23.15
C HIS A 123 -2.08 32.11 23.47
N ALA A 124 -2.73 33.28 23.32
CA ALA A 124 -2.16 34.56 23.71
C ALA A 124 -2.42 34.86 25.19
N VAL A 125 -1.41 35.41 25.86
CA VAL A 125 -1.43 35.79 27.27
C VAL A 125 -0.85 37.18 27.44
N MET A 126 -1.23 37.85 28.53
CA MET A 126 -0.72 39.16 28.90
C MET A 126 -0.39 39.15 30.39
N ILE A 127 0.50 40.02 30.86
CA ILE A 127 0.71 40.13 32.31
C ILE A 127 -0.54 40.65 33.01
N ALA A 128 -0.81 40.13 34.20
CA ALA A 128 -1.95 40.51 35.03
C ALA A 128 -1.76 41.85 35.74
N THR A 129 -0.51 42.32 35.85
CA THR A 129 -0.13 43.57 36.51
C THR A 129 0.01 44.72 35.53
N ASP A 130 -0.22 45.94 36.01
CA ASP A 130 0.02 47.17 35.23
C ASP A 130 1.49 47.64 35.26
N GLN A 131 2.35 46.95 35.99
CA GLN A 131 3.78 47.23 36.08
C GLN A 131 4.60 46.18 35.34
N PRO A 132 5.75 46.57 34.73
CA PRO A 132 6.66 45.61 34.12
C PRO A 132 7.22 44.62 35.14
N ILE A 133 7.28 43.33 34.77
CA ILE A 133 7.84 42.28 35.62
C ILE A 133 9.15 41.79 35.01
N ALA A 134 10.19 41.56 35.83
CA ALA A 134 11.45 40.99 35.35
C ALA A 134 11.27 39.55 34.83
N ALA A 135 11.64 39.32 33.58
CA ALA A 135 11.62 38.01 32.93
C ALA A 135 12.67 37.96 31.82
N GLN A 136 13.59 37.00 31.89
CA GLN A 136 14.68 36.90 30.92
C GLN A 136 14.26 36.04 29.72
N PHE A 137 14.04 36.70 28.58
CA PHE A 137 13.88 36.03 27.29
C PHE A 137 15.23 35.65 26.71
N ARG A 138 15.43 34.35 26.53
CA ARG A 138 16.67 33.79 25.98
C ARG A 138 16.44 33.16 24.62
N THR A 139 17.34 33.44 23.69
CA THR A 139 17.39 32.74 22.40
C THR A 139 17.89 31.29 22.60
N PRO A 140 17.74 30.40 21.59
CA PRO A 140 18.33 29.06 21.62
C PRO A 140 19.86 29.06 21.82
N ALA A 141 20.53 30.15 21.42
CA ALA A 141 21.96 30.36 21.64
C ALA A 141 22.31 30.83 23.07
N GLY A 142 21.31 31.04 23.95
CA GLY A 142 21.49 31.48 25.33
C GLY A 142 21.60 33.00 25.53
N ILE A 143 21.54 33.78 24.45
CA ILE A 143 21.63 35.25 24.51
C ILE A 143 20.32 35.81 25.08
N ILE A 144 20.43 36.69 26.08
CA ILE A 144 19.29 37.43 26.65
C ILE A 144 18.96 38.60 25.72
N VAL A 145 17.71 38.67 25.27
CA VAL A 145 17.27 39.71 24.32
C VAL A 145 16.27 40.68 24.96
N ALA A 146 15.50 40.22 25.94
CA ALA A 146 14.65 41.06 26.77
C ALA A 146 14.72 40.56 28.21
N ASP A 147 14.62 41.49 29.16
CA ASP A 147 14.76 41.25 30.60
C ASP A 147 13.46 41.50 31.38
N ARG A 148 12.38 41.90 30.69
CA ARG A 148 11.11 42.28 31.29
C ARG A 148 9.92 41.88 30.42
N LEU A 149 8.79 41.64 31.08
CA LEU A 149 7.46 41.59 30.49
C LEU A 149 6.81 42.96 30.64
N GLU A 150 6.47 43.57 29.52
CA GLU A 150 5.75 44.84 29.47
C GLU A 150 4.23 44.66 29.64
N PRO A 151 3.55 45.56 30.39
CA PRO A 151 2.10 45.60 30.48
C PRO A 151 1.48 45.89 29.12
N LYS A 152 0.24 45.41 28.92
CA LYS A 152 -0.54 45.62 27.69
C LYS A 152 0.07 45.01 26.41
N THR A 153 1.15 44.24 26.53
CA THR A 153 1.80 43.55 25.41
C THR A 153 1.35 42.09 25.40
N PRO A 154 0.81 41.57 24.27
CA PRO A 154 0.45 40.17 24.15
C PRO A 154 1.71 39.31 23.91
N TYR A 155 1.83 38.24 24.67
CA TYR A 155 2.84 37.20 24.52
C TYR A 155 2.18 35.87 24.15
N VAL A 156 2.95 34.97 23.56
CA VAL A 156 2.43 33.67 23.12
C VAL A 156 2.85 32.59 24.11
N ALA A 157 1.88 31.90 24.70
CA ALA A 157 2.11 30.75 25.57
C ALA A 157 2.32 29.49 24.72
N VAL A 158 3.42 28.76 24.98
CA VAL A 158 3.77 27.54 24.24
C VAL A 158 3.50 26.29 25.07
N GLU A 159 3.88 26.32 26.35
CA GLU A 159 3.79 25.18 27.24
C GLU A 159 3.44 25.66 28.65
N GLU A 160 2.54 24.95 29.33
CA GLU A 160 2.21 25.16 30.73
C GLU A 160 2.61 23.89 31.50
N ASN A 161 3.45 24.02 32.52
CA ASN A 161 3.89 22.89 33.33
C ASN A 161 4.09 23.30 34.79
N ALA A 162 3.44 22.59 35.72
CA ALA A 162 3.60 22.76 37.17
C ALA A 162 3.50 24.23 37.66
N GLY A 163 2.58 25.03 37.11
CA GLY A 163 2.40 26.44 37.48
C GLY A 163 3.42 27.40 36.87
N GLN A 164 4.22 26.94 35.92
CA GLN A 164 5.09 27.76 35.08
C GLN A 164 4.57 27.75 33.64
N THR A 165 4.56 28.92 33.01
CA THR A 165 4.22 29.10 31.61
C THR A 165 5.45 29.51 30.83
N ARG A 166 5.68 28.81 29.71
CA ARG A 166 6.74 29.12 28.77
C ARG A 166 6.23 30.08 27.71
N LEU A 167 6.75 31.29 27.72
CA LEU A 167 6.40 32.38 26.81
C LEU A 167 7.39 32.46 25.66
N ARG A 168 6.89 32.75 24.47
CA ARG A 168 7.69 32.93 23.26
C ARG A 168 7.53 34.35 22.71
N LEU A 169 8.67 34.98 22.42
CA LEU A 169 8.77 36.30 21.82
C LEU A 169 9.48 36.16 20.47
N TRP A 170 8.93 36.77 19.42
CA TRP A 170 9.62 36.88 18.14
C TRP A 170 10.56 38.08 18.16
N VAL A 171 11.82 37.84 17.83
CA VAL A 171 12.88 38.84 17.73
C VAL A 171 13.27 38.94 16.25
N PRO A 172 13.08 40.11 15.61
CA PRO A 172 13.50 40.32 14.23
C PRO A 172 14.97 39.91 14.03
N SER A 173 15.28 39.21 12.94
CA SER A 173 16.62 38.71 12.57
C SER A 173 17.28 37.66 13.49
N GLN A 174 16.77 37.42 14.70
CA GLN A 174 17.33 36.43 15.65
C GLN A 174 16.42 35.22 15.88
N GLY A 175 15.18 35.26 15.39
CA GLY A 175 14.22 34.18 15.55
C GLY A 175 13.43 34.32 16.85
N TYR A 176 13.26 33.23 17.59
CA TYR A 176 12.42 33.23 18.78
C TYR A 176 13.25 33.23 20.06
N ALA A 177 12.84 34.03 21.04
CA ALA A 177 13.34 33.98 22.41
C ALA A 177 12.26 33.43 23.34
N VAL A 178 12.68 32.80 24.43
CA VAL A 178 11.80 32.08 25.33
C VAL A 178 12.08 32.47 26.78
N ALA A 179 11.03 32.70 27.55
CA ALA A 179 11.08 32.94 28.99
C ALA A 179 10.15 31.96 29.70
N THR A 180 10.52 31.56 30.91
CA THR A 180 9.65 30.77 31.80
C THR A 180 9.23 31.67 32.95
N VAL A 181 7.92 31.82 33.14
CA VAL A 181 7.36 32.67 34.20
C VAL A 181 6.24 31.95 34.94
N PRO A 182 5.97 32.29 36.21
CA PRO A 182 4.83 31.76 36.94
C PRO A 182 3.50 32.05 36.22
N THR A 183 2.62 31.05 36.14
CA THR A 183 1.33 31.14 35.44
C THR A 183 0.39 32.17 36.10
N ASP A 184 0.50 32.35 37.41
CA ASP A 184 -0.29 33.31 38.20
C ASP A 184 0.01 34.78 37.83
N TRP A 185 1.13 35.05 37.15
CA TRP A 185 1.45 36.39 36.65
C TRP A 185 0.73 36.74 35.36
N LEU A 186 0.08 35.76 34.73
CA LEU A 186 -0.47 35.85 33.39
C LEU A 186 -1.99 35.81 33.41
N ARG A 187 -2.58 36.57 32.49
CA ARG A 187 -4.00 36.52 32.16
C ARG A 187 -4.15 36.08 30.71
N ARG A 188 -5.02 35.09 30.48
CA ARG A 188 -5.38 34.63 29.14
C ARG A 188 -6.17 35.73 28.42
N LEU A 189 -5.78 36.01 27.17
CA LEU A 189 -6.55 36.86 26.28
C LEU A 189 -7.65 36.02 25.60
N PRO A 190 -8.86 36.58 25.41
CA PRO A 190 -9.97 35.89 24.76
C PRO A 190 -9.70 35.57 23.29
#